data_AF-A0A8K0NZD5-F1
#
_entry.id   AF-A0A8K0NZD5-F1
#
_cell.length_a   1.000
_cell.length_b   1.000
_cell.length_c   1.000
_cell.angle_alpha   90.00
_cell.angle_beta   90.00
_cell.angle_gamma   90.00
#
_symmetry.space_group_name_H-M   'P 1'
#
loop_
_entity.id
_entity.type
_entity.pdbx_description
1 polymer ?
#
loop_
_entity_poly.entity_id
_entity_poly.type
_entity_poly.pdbx_seq_one_letter_code
_entity_poly.pdbx_strand_id
1 'polypeptide(L)'
;MFCGSAIMTAAMEMLAGSDAAKSSRKPEIMADAAYAVFQKDASSCTGKFLIDEDVLQEAGVTDLDQYACDPSNKDNLMPDFFLDAPPAEQVMQSSSKKTAGTDLDAIFAGIQKSLSEELVAKVQASYLFNVKGDPPSSYFVDLKSGKGAAGAGEPPSPPDATLAMTAKDFAAMFSGEYRYLLYFSLSFVCVLVLREVKNGILRYNSPIAQKLSKEIFMKSLIANRLKKHHIKLAGRTIFITGASRGIGKAIALKAAKDGANIIIAAKTAEPHPKLPGTIYTAAEEVEAAGGKCLPCIVDVRDESQIVNAVESAVKKFGGIDILVNNASAISLTPTLSTEMKRYDLMHSINTRGTFLVSKVCLPHLKKGKNPHILNISPPLNMNPIWFKNHVAYTMAKYGMSMCVLGM
;
A
#
# COMPACT_ATOMS: atom_id res chain seq x y z
N MET A 1 3.89 -5.76 -5.20
CA MET A 1 3.93 -4.71 -4.16
C MET A 1 4.54 -3.47 -4.78
N PHE A 2 4.00 -2.32 -4.43
CA PHE A 2 4.39 -1.03 -5.00
C PHE A 2 4.43 0.05 -3.92
N CYS A 3 5.18 1.10 -4.19
CA CYS A 3 5.34 2.23 -3.27
C CYS A 3 4.23 3.27 -3.50
N GLY A 4 3.63 3.76 -2.40
CA GLY A 4 2.66 4.85 -2.45
C GLY A 4 3.28 6.19 -2.86
N SER A 5 4.55 6.38 -2.51
CA SER A 5 5.35 7.58 -2.76
C SER A 5 6.71 7.22 -3.33
N ALA A 6 7.37 8.18 -3.98
CA ALA A 6 8.72 8.03 -4.49
C ALA A 6 9.70 7.54 -3.41
N ILE A 7 10.51 6.55 -3.77
CA ILE A 7 11.53 5.97 -2.89
C ILE A 7 12.92 6.43 -3.32
N MET A 8 13.71 6.90 -2.36
CA MET A 8 15.08 7.36 -2.60
C MET A 8 15.96 6.19 -3.05
N THR A 9 16.23 6.13 -4.35
CA THR A 9 17.05 5.13 -5.00
C THR A 9 17.98 5.81 -6.00
N ALA A 10 19.00 5.11 -6.47
CA ALA A 10 19.88 5.63 -7.53
C ALA A 10 19.10 6.03 -8.80
N ALA A 11 18.00 5.34 -9.13
CA ALA A 11 17.14 5.71 -10.24
C ALA A 11 16.42 7.05 -9.97
N MET A 12 15.93 7.25 -8.75
CA MET A 12 15.27 8.49 -8.34
C MET A 12 16.24 9.67 -8.36
N GLU A 13 17.47 9.47 -7.87
CA GLU A 13 18.55 10.47 -7.94
C GLU A 13 18.92 10.82 -9.40
N MET A 14 18.94 9.84 -10.30
CA MET A 14 19.15 10.10 -11.73
C MET A 14 18.00 10.87 -12.40
N LEU A 15 16.77 10.77 -11.89
CA LEU A 15 15.59 11.40 -12.47
C LEU A 15 15.32 12.81 -11.91
N ALA A 16 15.42 12.99 -10.60
CA ALA A 16 15.13 14.28 -9.93
C ALA A 16 16.38 15.00 -9.40
N GLY A 17 17.58 14.45 -9.59
CA GLY A 17 18.83 15.08 -9.15
C GLY A 17 18.97 15.17 -7.63
N SER A 18 19.70 16.19 -7.16
CA SER A 18 20.04 16.38 -5.75
C SER A 18 18.84 16.61 -4.83
N ASP A 19 17.71 17.05 -5.38
CA ASP A 19 16.49 17.31 -4.60
C ASP A 19 15.62 16.07 -4.41
N ALA A 20 15.96 14.93 -5.04
CA ALA A 20 15.23 13.68 -4.94
C ALA A 20 14.92 13.28 -3.48
N ALA A 21 15.87 13.47 -2.58
CA ALA A 21 15.72 13.11 -1.17
C ALA A 21 14.70 13.97 -0.43
N LYS A 22 14.44 15.23 -0.84
CA LYS A 22 13.52 16.12 -0.13
C LYS A 22 12.07 15.64 -0.18
N SER A 23 11.67 14.98 -1.27
CA SER A 23 10.29 14.54 -1.51
C SER A 23 10.15 13.02 -1.60
N SER A 24 11.16 12.26 -1.14
CA SER A 24 11.15 10.79 -1.19
C SER A 24 11.12 10.17 0.20
N ARG A 25 10.60 8.95 0.27
CA ARG A 25 10.80 8.07 1.43
C ARG A 25 12.07 7.23 1.29
N LYS A 26 12.60 6.78 2.41
CA LYS A 26 13.74 5.88 2.48
C LYS A 26 13.31 4.45 2.06
N PRO A 27 14.19 3.65 1.44
CA PRO A 27 13.90 2.28 1.01
C PRO A 27 13.37 1.33 2.09
N GLU A 28 13.59 1.64 3.36
CA GLU A 28 13.17 0.85 4.52
C GLU A 28 11.65 0.67 4.60
N ILE A 29 10.84 1.59 4.04
CA ILE A 29 9.37 1.42 4.00
C ILE A 29 8.98 0.17 3.21
N MET A 30 9.62 -0.04 2.05
CA MET A 30 9.41 -1.22 1.21
C MET A 30 9.97 -2.48 1.88
N ALA A 31 11.06 -2.35 2.64
CA ALA A 31 11.65 -3.45 3.38
C ALA A 31 10.74 -3.96 4.51
N ASP A 32 10.17 -3.03 5.28
CA ASP A 32 9.27 -3.34 6.38
C ASP A 32 7.93 -3.88 5.85
N ALA A 33 7.43 -3.33 4.73
CA ALA A 33 6.25 -3.85 4.06
C ALA A 33 6.48 -5.28 3.52
N ALA A 34 7.61 -5.53 2.83
CA ALA A 34 7.97 -6.88 2.37
C ALA A 34 8.05 -7.87 3.54
N TYR A 35 8.70 -7.46 4.63
CA TYR A 35 8.82 -8.28 5.83
C TYR A 35 7.46 -8.61 6.47
N ALA A 36 6.51 -7.66 6.47
CA ALA A 36 5.15 -7.92 6.91
C ALA A 36 4.42 -8.91 5.98
N VAL A 37 4.62 -8.83 4.66
CA VAL A 37 4.04 -9.77 3.68
C VAL A 37 4.60 -11.18 3.88
N PHE A 38 5.91 -11.34 4.11
CA PHE A 38 6.53 -12.66 4.28
C PHE A 38 6.07 -13.40 5.55
N GLN A 39 5.52 -12.67 6.52
CA GLN A 39 4.91 -13.24 7.72
C GLN A 39 3.47 -13.70 7.51
N LYS A 40 2.81 -13.28 6.42
CA LYS A 40 1.47 -13.74 6.07
C LYS A 40 1.57 -15.13 5.42
N ASP A 41 0.46 -15.87 5.49
CA ASP A 41 0.30 -17.09 4.70
C ASP A 41 0.31 -16.72 3.21
N ALA A 42 1.16 -17.39 2.42
CA ALA A 42 1.36 -17.08 1.01
C ALA A 42 0.04 -17.11 0.21
N SER A 43 -0.85 -18.06 0.51
CA SER A 43 -2.14 -18.18 -0.18
C SER A 43 -3.06 -16.98 0.06
N SER A 44 -2.88 -16.28 1.18
CA SER A 44 -3.63 -15.05 1.48
C SER A 44 -3.13 -13.83 0.70
N CYS A 45 -1.97 -13.91 0.06
CA CYS A 45 -1.34 -12.83 -0.70
C CYS A 45 -1.26 -13.10 -2.21
N THR A 46 -1.43 -14.34 -2.67
CA THR A 46 -1.37 -14.72 -4.09
C THR A 46 -2.31 -13.87 -4.95
N GLY A 47 -1.80 -13.38 -6.09
CA GLY A 47 -2.56 -12.59 -7.06
C GLY A 47 -2.91 -11.16 -6.61
N LYS A 48 -2.46 -10.70 -5.43
CA LYS A 48 -2.80 -9.37 -4.92
C LYS A 48 -1.78 -8.31 -5.29
N PHE A 49 -2.28 -7.12 -5.59
CA PHE A 49 -1.48 -5.90 -5.62
C PHE A 49 -1.54 -5.23 -4.25
N LEU A 50 -0.37 -4.87 -3.72
CA LEU A 50 -0.21 -4.35 -2.38
C LEU A 50 0.53 -3.02 -2.45
N ILE A 51 0.08 -2.03 -1.70
CA ILE A 51 0.78 -0.77 -1.47
C ILE A 51 1.49 -0.85 -0.12
N ASP A 52 2.74 -0.39 -0.06
CA ASP A 52 3.58 -0.43 1.14
C ASP A 52 2.93 0.23 2.36
N GLU A 53 2.37 1.43 2.19
CA GLU A 53 1.68 2.16 3.26
C GLU A 53 0.49 1.36 3.82
N ASP A 54 -0.36 0.81 2.95
CA ASP A 54 -1.52 -0.01 3.35
C ASP A 54 -1.07 -1.27 4.10
N VAL A 55 -0.03 -1.96 3.61
CA VAL A 55 0.54 -3.16 4.24
C VAL A 55 1.07 -2.86 5.64
N LEU A 56 1.77 -1.73 5.80
CA LEU A 56 2.34 -1.32 7.07
C LEU A 56 1.25 -0.90 8.07
N GLN A 57 0.24 -0.16 7.61
CA GLN A 57 -0.91 0.21 8.44
C GLN A 57 -1.70 -1.02 8.90
N GLU A 58 -1.95 -2.00 8.01
CA GLU A 58 -2.54 -3.29 8.38
C GLU A 58 -1.70 -4.04 9.42
N ALA A 59 -0.36 -3.93 9.34
CA ALA A 59 0.57 -4.50 10.31
C ALA A 59 0.62 -3.71 11.64
N GLY A 60 -0.10 -2.59 11.74
CA GLY A 60 -0.19 -1.76 12.94
C GLY A 60 0.87 -0.65 13.04
N VAL A 61 1.61 -0.37 11.97
CA VAL A 61 2.50 0.79 11.89
C VAL A 61 1.66 2.04 11.68
N THR A 62 1.76 2.98 12.62
CA THR A 62 0.95 4.21 12.62
C THR A 62 1.75 5.45 12.24
N ASP A 63 3.06 5.45 12.51
CA ASP A 63 3.97 6.52 12.12
C ASP A 63 4.70 6.11 10.82
N LEU A 64 4.28 6.70 9.70
CA LEU A 64 4.98 6.55 8.42
C LEU A 64 6.03 7.66 8.20
N ASP A 65 6.03 8.71 9.02
CA ASP A 65 6.93 9.87 8.87
C ASP A 65 8.39 9.49 9.11
N GLN A 66 8.64 8.44 9.92
CA GLN A 66 9.97 7.87 10.12
C GLN A 66 10.68 7.49 8.80
N TYR A 67 9.89 7.20 7.76
CA TYR A 67 10.40 6.85 6.44
C TYR A 67 10.67 8.08 5.56
N ALA A 68 10.32 9.31 5.94
CA ALA A 68 10.71 10.49 5.17
C ALA A 68 12.25 10.63 5.16
N CYS A 69 12.84 10.85 3.98
CA CYS A 69 14.27 11.16 3.87
C CYS A 69 14.57 12.53 4.50
N ASP A 70 13.68 13.52 4.28
CA ASP A 70 13.69 14.81 4.95
C ASP A 70 12.46 14.94 5.87
N PRO A 71 12.62 14.78 7.20
CA PRO A 71 11.51 14.90 8.14
C PRO A 71 10.81 16.27 8.12
N SER A 72 11.49 17.33 7.67
CA SER A 72 10.90 18.67 7.58
C SER A 72 9.93 18.81 6.41
N ASN A 73 10.02 17.92 5.42
CA ASN A 73 9.19 17.94 4.22
C ASN A 73 8.29 16.68 4.09
N LYS A 74 8.04 16.00 5.21
CA LYS A 74 7.25 14.76 5.30
C LYS A 74 5.82 14.85 4.75
N ASP A 75 5.23 16.05 4.73
CA ASP A 75 3.87 16.29 4.24
C ASP A 75 3.82 16.57 2.72
N ASN A 76 4.97 16.78 2.08
CA ASN A 76 5.08 17.10 0.64
C ASN A 76 5.91 16.03 -0.10
N LEU A 77 5.56 14.76 0.11
CA LEU A 77 6.17 13.64 -0.59
C LEU A 77 5.63 13.53 -2.01
N MET A 78 6.48 13.16 -2.95
CA MET A 78 6.08 12.94 -4.34
C MET A 78 5.34 11.61 -4.44
N PRO A 79 4.09 11.57 -4.94
CA PRO A 79 3.39 10.32 -5.23
C PRO A 79 4.15 9.50 -6.28
N ASP A 80 4.11 8.17 -6.18
CA ASP A 80 4.67 7.33 -7.24
C ASP A 80 3.72 7.25 -8.45
N PHE A 81 4.25 6.82 -9.59
CA PHE A 81 3.50 6.61 -10.82
C PHE A 81 2.42 5.52 -10.64
N PHE A 82 1.40 5.50 -11.49
CA PHE A 82 0.39 4.42 -11.59
C PHE A 82 -0.67 4.38 -10.48
N LEU A 83 -0.57 5.24 -9.47
CA LEU A 83 -1.61 5.42 -8.46
C LEU A 83 -2.44 6.64 -8.82
N ASP A 84 -3.75 6.47 -9.01
CA ASP A 84 -4.62 7.60 -9.32
C ASP A 84 -4.49 8.66 -8.22
N ALA A 85 -4.43 9.92 -8.63
CA ALA A 85 -4.58 11.01 -7.69
C ALA A 85 -5.92 10.81 -6.95
N PRO A 86 -5.96 10.99 -5.62
CA PRO A 86 -7.20 10.94 -4.88
C PRO A 86 -8.23 11.89 -5.53
N PRO A 87 -9.55 11.63 -5.44
CA PRO A 87 -10.59 12.31 -6.24
C PRO A 87 -10.75 13.84 -6.07
N ALA A 88 -9.80 14.55 -5.47
CA ALA A 88 -9.86 15.98 -5.22
C ALA A 88 -9.40 16.84 -6.41
N GLU A 89 -8.66 16.31 -7.39
CA GLU A 89 -8.01 17.15 -8.42
C GLU A 89 -8.79 17.32 -9.73
N GLN A 90 -9.99 16.73 -9.89
CA GLN A 90 -10.80 16.91 -11.10
C GLN A 90 -11.87 18.01 -11.04
N VAL A 91 -11.94 18.80 -9.95
CA VAL A 91 -12.97 19.86 -9.82
C VAL A 91 -12.43 21.29 -10.03
N MET A 92 -11.12 21.53 -10.09
CA MET A 92 -10.60 22.90 -10.22
C MET A 92 -10.12 23.25 -11.63
N GLN A 93 -11.07 23.27 -12.57
CA GLN A 93 -11.07 24.22 -13.70
C GLN A 93 -12.38 24.99 -13.74
N SER A 94 -12.64 25.77 -12.70
CA SER A 94 -13.36 27.04 -12.83
C SER A 94 -13.30 27.82 -11.51
N SER A 95 -13.23 29.15 -11.63
CA SER A 95 -13.43 30.17 -10.59
C SER A 95 -12.38 30.34 -9.47
N SER A 96 -11.53 31.34 -9.70
CA SER A 96 -11.24 32.48 -8.80
C SER A 96 -11.53 32.36 -7.28
N LYS A 97 -10.48 32.56 -6.48
CA LYS A 97 -10.42 33.15 -5.12
C LYS A 97 -11.76 33.41 -4.41
N LYS A 98 -11.97 32.74 -3.26
CA LYS A 98 -12.45 33.36 -2.00
C LYS A 98 -12.26 32.40 -0.82
N THR A 99 -11.62 32.90 0.23
CA THR A 99 -11.72 32.40 1.61
C THR A 99 -13.18 32.41 2.06
N ALA A 100 -13.74 31.28 2.51
CA ALA A 100 -15.08 31.24 3.09
C ALA A 100 -15.25 30.06 4.05
N GLY A 101 -15.93 30.31 5.16
CA GLY A 101 -16.24 29.31 6.19
C GLY A 101 -17.17 28.20 5.68
N THR A 102 -17.24 27.14 6.48
CA THR A 102 -18.03 25.93 6.27
C THR A 102 -19.52 26.22 6.09
N ASP A 103 -20.00 26.09 4.86
CA ASP A 103 -21.43 26.11 4.51
C ASP A 103 -22.03 24.71 4.67
N LEU A 104 -22.63 24.45 5.84
CA LEU A 104 -23.24 23.16 6.18
C LEU A 104 -24.48 22.87 5.32
N ASP A 105 -25.21 23.91 4.89
CA ASP A 105 -26.41 23.76 4.07
C ASP A 105 -26.06 23.25 2.68
N ALA A 106 -24.92 23.69 2.11
CA ALA A 106 -24.41 23.18 0.86
C ALA A 106 -24.07 21.67 0.92
N ILE A 107 -23.54 21.19 2.04
CA ILE A 107 -23.21 19.76 2.24
C ILE A 107 -24.48 18.92 2.24
N PHE A 108 -25.50 19.32 3.02
CA PHE A 108 -26.76 18.58 3.10
C PHE A 108 -27.58 18.65 1.81
N ALA A 109 -27.50 19.76 1.07
CA ALA A 109 -28.06 19.84 -0.28
C ALA A 109 -27.36 18.84 -1.24
N GLY A 110 -26.07 18.58 -1.06
CA GLY A 110 -25.33 17.52 -1.75
C GLY A 110 -25.83 16.13 -1.38
N ILE A 111 -25.94 15.84 -0.08
CA ILE A 111 -26.43 14.54 0.44
C ILE A 111 -27.84 14.26 -0.10
N GLN A 112 -28.75 15.23 -0.02
CA GLN A 112 -30.13 15.12 -0.52
C GLN A 112 -30.20 14.73 -2.00
N LYS A 113 -29.26 15.21 -2.84
CA LYS A 113 -29.19 14.86 -4.26
C LYS A 113 -28.68 13.44 -4.51
N SER A 114 -27.99 12.84 -3.55
CA SER A 114 -27.44 11.48 -3.63
C SER A 114 -28.36 10.41 -3.04
N LEU A 115 -29.46 10.80 -2.39
CA LEU A 115 -30.43 9.85 -1.84
C LEU A 115 -31.24 9.15 -2.94
N SER A 116 -31.51 7.86 -2.74
CA SER A 116 -32.29 7.04 -3.66
C SER A 116 -33.09 5.98 -2.89
N GLU A 117 -34.19 5.51 -3.49
CA GLU A 117 -35.01 4.42 -2.92
C GLU A 117 -34.20 3.14 -2.67
N GLU A 118 -33.20 2.86 -3.53
CA GLU A 118 -32.31 1.72 -3.36
C GLU A 118 -31.45 1.84 -2.09
N LEU A 119 -30.95 3.04 -1.80
CA LEU A 119 -30.14 3.31 -0.61
C LEU A 119 -31.00 3.20 0.67
N VAL A 120 -32.22 3.74 0.63
CA VAL A 120 -33.20 3.64 1.73
C VAL A 120 -33.55 2.18 2.02
N ALA A 121 -33.84 1.40 0.99
CA ALA A 121 -34.18 -0.03 1.14
C ALA A 121 -33.04 -0.85 1.76
N LYS A 122 -31.78 -0.46 1.52
CA LYS A 122 -30.60 -1.13 2.08
C LYS A 122 -30.29 -0.73 3.52
N VAL A 123 -30.48 0.54 3.88
CA VAL A 123 -30.02 1.08 5.17
C VAL A 123 -31.10 1.05 6.24
N GLN A 124 -32.34 1.44 5.90
CA GLN A 124 -33.50 1.45 6.80
C GLN A 124 -33.27 2.11 8.17
N ALA A 125 -32.54 3.24 8.19
CA ALA A 125 -32.20 3.95 9.43
C ALA A 125 -32.23 5.48 9.25
N SER A 126 -32.55 6.20 10.31
CA SER A 126 -32.57 7.67 10.36
C SER A 126 -31.56 8.22 11.38
N TYR A 127 -30.88 9.30 11.04
CA TYR A 127 -29.80 9.91 11.83
C TYR A 127 -30.06 11.39 12.07
N LEU A 128 -29.83 11.85 13.30
CA LEU A 128 -29.86 13.26 13.69
C LEU A 128 -28.47 13.72 14.13
N PHE A 129 -28.04 14.92 13.70
CA PHE A 129 -26.76 15.54 13.98
C PHE A 129 -26.99 16.88 14.68
N ASN A 130 -26.63 16.97 15.95
CA ASN A 130 -26.62 18.18 16.76
C ASN A 130 -25.23 18.82 16.70
N VAL A 131 -25.08 19.80 15.83
CA VAL A 131 -23.82 20.50 15.59
C VAL A 131 -23.68 21.66 16.58
N LYS A 132 -22.71 21.53 17.49
CA LYS A 132 -22.30 22.56 18.44
C LYS A 132 -21.55 23.67 17.68
N GLY A 133 -22.18 24.82 17.56
CA GLY A 133 -21.70 26.04 16.91
C GLY A 133 -22.46 27.27 17.41
N ASP A 134 -22.19 28.43 16.82
CA ASP A 134 -22.93 29.66 17.07
C ASP A 134 -23.53 30.19 15.75
N PRO A 135 -24.86 30.04 15.52
CA PRO A 135 -25.82 29.36 16.38
C PRO A 135 -25.71 27.81 16.31
N PRO A 136 -26.14 27.08 17.34
CA PRO A 136 -26.22 25.63 17.29
C PRO A 136 -27.28 25.21 16.27
N SER A 137 -26.96 24.20 15.47
CA SER A 137 -27.81 23.73 14.37
C SER A 137 -28.00 22.23 14.44
N SER A 138 -29.20 21.79 14.05
CA SER A 138 -29.55 20.39 13.92
C SER A 138 -29.70 20.05 12.45
N TYR A 139 -29.21 18.90 12.04
CA TYR A 139 -29.38 18.37 10.69
C TYR A 139 -29.71 16.88 10.74
N PHE A 140 -30.38 16.36 9.73
CA PHE A 140 -30.76 14.95 9.69
C PHE A 140 -30.43 14.30 8.35
N VAL A 141 -30.32 12.97 8.38
CA VAL A 141 -30.31 12.09 7.21
C VAL A 141 -31.25 10.93 7.50
N ASP A 142 -32.41 10.92 6.86
CA ASP A 142 -33.40 9.86 6.88
C ASP A 142 -33.18 8.92 5.69
N LEU A 143 -32.75 7.70 5.98
CA LEU A 143 -32.66 6.58 5.03
C LEU A 143 -33.65 5.47 5.40
N LYS A 144 -34.75 5.82 6.07
CA LYS A 144 -35.76 4.88 6.57
C LYS A 144 -37.09 5.04 5.86
N SER A 145 -37.45 6.26 5.46
CA SER A 145 -38.75 6.54 4.85
C SER A 145 -38.63 7.03 3.40
N GLY A 146 -39.63 6.67 2.58
CA GLY A 146 -39.79 7.17 1.20
C GLY A 146 -38.54 7.00 0.33
N LYS A 147 -38.10 8.10 -0.31
CA LYS A 147 -36.88 8.18 -1.13
C LYS A 147 -35.64 8.61 -0.33
N GLY A 148 -35.80 8.77 0.98
CA GLY A 148 -34.82 9.37 1.87
C GLY A 148 -34.89 10.89 1.85
N ALA A 149 -34.53 11.51 2.97
CA ALA A 149 -34.50 12.96 3.13
C ALA A 149 -33.28 13.39 3.95
N ALA A 150 -32.69 14.53 3.64
CA ALA A 150 -31.59 15.12 4.39
C ALA A 150 -31.69 16.64 4.37
N GLY A 151 -31.43 17.27 5.50
CA GLY A 151 -31.56 18.73 5.63
C GLY A 151 -31.42 19.24 7.05
N ALA A 152 -31.57 20.55 7.21
CA ALA A 152 -31.60 21.19 8.52
C ALA A 152 -32.90 20.85 9.27
N GLY A 153 -32.79 20.66 10.58
CA GLY A 153 -33.88 20.34 11.49
C GLY A 153 -33.92 18.87 11.92
N GLU A 154 -35.12 18.41 12.22
CA GLU A 154 -35.41 17.07 12.74
C GLU A 154 -35.88 16.13 11.62
N PRO A 155 -35.58 14.83 11.69
CA PRO A 155 -36.04 13.86 10.69
C PRO A 155 -37.57 13.66 10.73
N PRO A 156 -38.19 13.21 9.63
CA PRO A 156 -39.64 12.97 9.54
C PRO A 156 -40.15 11.86 10.47
N SER A 157 -39.23 10.99 10.94
CA SER A 157 -39.50 9.91 11.89
C SER A 157 -38.43 9.90 12.97
N PRO A 158 -38.72 9.37 14.18
CA PRO A 158 -37.75 9.35 15.28
C PRO A 158 -36.40 8.77 14.85
N PRO A 159 -35.28 9.48 15.09
CA PRO A 159 -33.97 9.03 14.65
C PRO A 159 -33.58 7.73 15.37
N ASP A 160 -32.99 6.81 14.62
CA ASP A 160 -32.40 5.59 15.19
C ASP A 160 -31.08 5.90 15.92
N ALA A 161 -30.43 7.02 15.57
CA ALA A 161 -29.26 7.54 16.28
C ALA A 161 -29.17 9.08 16.25
N THR A 162 -28.70 9.65 17.35
CA THR A 162 -28.41 11.09 17.47
C THR A 162 -26.94 11.30 17.80
N LEU A 163 -26.26 12.17 17.04
CA LEU A 163 -24.85 12.49 17.20
C LEU A 163 -24.68 13.95 17.61
N ALA A 164 -23.81 14.24 18.59
CA ALA A 164 -23.44 15.60 18.96
C ALA A 164 -21.96 15.86 18.65
N MET A 165 -21.65 16.88 17.85
CA MET A 165 -20.28 17.17 17.39
C MET A 165 -20.07 18.66 17.09
N THR A 166 -18.83 19.10 16.86
CA THR A 166 -18.55 20.50 16.47
C THR A 166 -18.71 20.70 14.96
N ALA A 167 -18.93 21.93 14.50
CA ALA A 167 -19.00 22.23 13.06
C ALA A 167 -17.72 21.84 12.31
N LYS A 168 -16.56 21.95 12.96
CA LYS A 168 -15.26 21.55 12.42
C LYS A 168 -15.18 20.03 12.20
N ASP A 169 -15.55 19.25 13.22
CA ASP A 169 -15.52 17.78 13.13
C ASP A 169 -16.54 17.27 12.11
N PHE A 170 -17.69 17.93 12.03
CA PHE A 170 -18.72 17.67 11.04
C PHE A 170 -18.18 17.89 9.62
N ALA A 171 -17.61 19.07 9.34
CA ALA A 171 -17.08 19.38 8.02
C ALA A 171 -15.98 18.41 7.59
N ALA A 172 -15.07 18.04 8.49
CA ALA A 172 -14.02 17.06 8.20
C ALA A 172 -14.58 15.64 7.92
N MET A 173 -15.71 15.26 8.54
CA MET A 173 -16.40 13.98 8.29
C MET A 173 -16.99 13.89 6.88
N PHE A 174 -17.52 14.99 6.35
CA PHE A 174 -18.22 15.01 5.06
C PHE A 174 -17.38 15.57 3.89
N SER A 175 -16.28 16.25 4.16
CA SER A 175 -15.33 16.75 3.14
C SER A 175 -14.27 15.73 2.71
N GLY A 176 -14.23 14.55 3.35
CA GLY A 176 -13.29 13.48 3.00
C GLY A 176 -11.87 13.65 3.58
N GLU A 177 -11.64 14.64 4.46
CA GLU A 177 -10.38 14.78 5.20
C GLU A 177 -10.09 13.55 6.08
N TYR A 178 -11.14 12.88 6.58
CA TYR A 178 -11.03 11.53 7.15
C TYR A 178 -11.25 10.47 6.07
N ARG A 179 -10.17 10.12 5.35
CA ARG A 179 -10.17 9.15 4.22
C ARG A 179 -10.71 7.75 4.53
N TYR A 180 -10.92 7.40 5.79
CA TYR A 180 -11.42 6.08 6.21
C TYR A 180 -12.69 6.11 7.05
N LEU A 181 -13.52 7.14 7.00
CA LEU A 181 -14.83 7.07 7.70
C LEU A 181 -16.02 6.74 6.81
N LEU A 182 -15.97 6.59 5.48
CA LEU A 182 -17.21 6.18 4.77
C LEU A 182 -17.55 4.69 4.93
N TYR A 183 -16.55 3.80 4.91
CA TYR A 183 -16.74 2.36 5.19
C TYR A 183 -16.70 2.04 6.69
N PHE A 184 -15.95 2.84 7.45
CA PHE A 184 -15.83 2.70 8.89
C PHE A 184 -16.93 3.46 9.63
N SER A 185 -17.64 4.45 9.05
CA SER A 185 -18.75 5.14 9.74
C SER A 185 -19.94 4.23 9.97
N LEU A 186 -20.32 3.31 9.08
CA LEU A 186 -21.37 2.35 9.43
C LEU A 186 -20.94 1.39 10.55
N SER A 187 -19.66 1.05 10.62
CA SER A 187 -19.10 0.16 11.66
C SER A 187 -18.79 0.88 12.98
N PHE A 188 -18.43 2.16 12.93
CA PHE A 188 -18.04 3.00 14.07
C PHE A 188 -19.25 3.76 14.63
N VAL A 189 -20.28 4.03 13.82
CA VAL A 189 -21.63 4.39 14.30
C VAL A 189 -22.18 3.21 15.11
N CYS A 190 -21.98 1.94 14.69
CA CYS A 190 -22.33 0.79 15.55
C CYS A 190 -21.54 0.72 16.88
N VAL A 191 -20.31 1.26 16.93
CA VAL A 191 -19.48 1.28 18.15
C VAL A 191 -19.73 2.53 19.02
N LEU A 192 -20.15 3.65 18.41
CA LEU A 192 -20.50 4.90 19.11
C LEU A 192 -21.97 4.99 19.53
N VAL A 193 -22.88 4.21 18.92
CA VAL A 193 -24.32 4.20 19.24
C VAL A 193 -24.64 3.62 20.63
N LEU A 194 -23.66 3.13 21.40
CA LEU A 194 -23.92 2.55 22.73
C LEU A 194 -22.93 3.03 23.81
N ARG A 195 -22.84 4.35 24.02
CA ARG A 195 -22.27 4.92 25.25
C ARG A 195 -23.30 5.79 25.99
N GLU A 196 -24.29 5.16 26.62
CA GLU A 196 -24.75 5.64 27.93
C GLU A 196 -24.15 4.72 29.00
N VAL A 197 -23.13 5.19 29.71
CA VAL A 197 -22.71 4.58 30.96
C VAL A 197 -23.66 5.08 32.04
N LYS A 198 -24.67 4.27 32.37
CA LYS A 198 -25.37 4.39 33.65
C LYS A 198 -25.26 3.06 34.40
N ASN A 199 -24.59 3.10 35.55
CA ASN A 199 -24.54 2.06 36.58
C ASN A 199 -23.97 0.68 36.18
N GLY A 200 -22.96 0.64 35.30
CA GLY A 200 -22.07 -0.52 35.20
C GLY A 200 -22.68 -1.83 34.68
N ILE A 201 -23.87 -1.81 34.06
CA ILE A 201 -24.50 -2.98 33.44
C ILE A 201 -24.82 -2.67 31.98
N LEU A 202 -24.18 -3.41 31.06
CA LEU A 202 -24.42 -3.36 29.61
C LEU A 202 -25.84 -3.83 29.28
N ARG A 203 -26.62 -3.01 28.56
CA ARG A 203 -27.90 -3.43 27.97
C ARG A 203 -27.96 -3.05 26.50
N TYR A 204 -28.23 -4.04 25.64
CA TYR A 204 -28.42 -3.89 24.20
C TYR A 204 -29.93 -3.96 23.89
N ASN A 205 -30.55 -2.84 23.49
CA ASN A 205 -31.99 -2.80 23.21
C ASN A 205 -32.39 -3.23 21.78
N SER A 206 -31.44 -3.73 20.97
CA SER A 206 -31.74 -4.28 19.64
C SER A 206 -31.15 -5.68 19.46
N PRO A 207 -31.95 -6.68 19.02
CA PRO A 207 -31.45 -8.02 18.66
C PRO A 207 -30.37 -7.99 17.58
N ILE A 208 -30.40 -6.99 16.70
CA ILE A 208 -29.43 -6.81 15.60
C ILE A 208 -28.07 -6.35 16.15
N ALA A 209 -28.06 -5.40 17.10
CA ALA A 209 -26.84 -4.93 17.75
C ALA A 209 -26.13 -6.03 18.54
N GLN A 210 -26.88 -6.94 19.18
CA GLN A 210 -26.30 -8.09 19.88
C GLN A 210 -25.61 -9.07 18.91
N LYS A 211 -26.22 -9.33 17.74
CA LYS A 211 -25.69 -10.25 16.73
C LYS A 211 -24.44 -9.71 16.04
N LEU A 212 -24.46 -8.43 15.63
CA LEU A 212 -23.29 -7.75 15.07
C LEU A 212 -22.14 -7.64 16.07
N SER A 213 -22.42 -7.33 17.35
CA SER A 213 -21.35 -7.24 18.35
C SER A 213 -20.65 -8.58 18.59
N LYS A 214 -21.37 -9.71 18.61
CA LYS A 214 -20.76 -11.04 18.76
C LYS A 214 -19.88 -11.39 17.57
N GLU A 215 -20.30 -11.08 16.36
CA GLU A 215 -19.54 -11.38 15.15
C GLU A 215 -18.28 -10.49 15.04
N ILE A 216 -18.41 -9.20 15.36
CA ILE A 216 -17.30 -8.23 15.36
C ILE A 216 -16.33 -8.51 16.54
N PHE A 217 -16.85 -8.81 17.73
CA PHE A 217 -16.03 -9.14 18.90
C PHE A 217 -15.27 -10.45 18.71
N MET A 218 -15.88 -11.45 18.07
CA MET A 218 -15.18 -12.69 17.69
C MET A 218 -14.11 -12.45 16.61
N LYS A 219 -14.40 -11.64 15.58
CA LYS A 219 -13.41 -11.24 14.57
C LYS A 219 -12.26 -10.44 15.19
N SER A 220 -12.55 -9.55 16.14
CA SER A 220 -11.57 -8.78 16.91
C SER A 220 -10.75 -9.64 17.86
N LEU A 221 -11.36 -10.62 18.54
CA LEU A 221 -10.66 -11.59 19.38
C LEU A 221 -9.74 -12.49 18.54
N ILE A 222 -10.18 -12.94 17.37
CA ILE A 222 -9.34 -13.71 16.43
C ILE A 222 -8.19 -12.83 15.90
N ALA A 223 -8.47 -11.59 15.50
CA ALA A 223 -7.44 -10.64 15.07
C ALA A 223 -6.43 -10.29 16.19
N ASN A 224 -6.88 -10.18 17.44
CA ASN A 224 -6.03 -9.97 18.60
C ASN A 224 -5.29 -11.24 19.06
N ARG A 225 -5.83 -12.44 18.82
CA ARG A 225 -5.10 -13.71 19.05
C ARG A 225 -4.02 -13.96 17.99
N LEU A 226 -4.22 -13.45 16.77
CA LEU A 226 -3.23 -13.50 15.69
C LEU A 226 -2.07 -12.49 15.87
N LYS A 227 -2.20 -11.50 16.76
CA LYS A 227 -1.21 -10.45 17.03
C LYS A 227 0.06 -10.90 17.81
N LYS A 228 0.44 -12.18 17.80
CA LYS A 228 1.66 -12.60 18.55
C LYS A 228 2.39 -13.85 18.08
N HIS A 229 2.28 -14.22 16.81
CA HIS A 229 3.23 -15.15 16.19
C HIS A 229 3.86 -14.50 14.97
N HIS A 230 4.81 -13.58 15.20
CA HIS A 230 5.74 -13.16 14.15
C HIS A 230 6.49 -14.40 13.66
N ILE A 231 6.19 -14.85 12.44
CA ILE A 231 6.96 -15.91 11.79
C ILE A 231 8.33 -15.30 11.50
N LYS A 232 9.34 -15.70 12.28
CA LYS A 232 10.73 -15.26 12.04
C LYS A 232 11.22 -15.79 10.70
N LEU A 233 12.01 -14.99 9.99
CA LEU A 233 12.65 -15.38 8.73
C LEU A 233 13.97 -16.16 8.94
N ALA A 234 14.30 -16.51 10.18
CA ALA A 234 15.49 -17.28 10.54
C ALA A 234 15.60 -18.56 9.70
N GLY A 235 16.73 -18.72 9.02
CA GLY A 235 17.03 -19.88 8.17
C GLY A 235 16.25 -19.95 6.86
N ARG A 236 15.32 -19.03 6.59
CA ARG A 236 14.64 -18.92 5.30
C ARG A 236 15.62 -18.42 4.25
N THR A 237 15.52 -18.95 3.04
CA THR A 237 16.39 -18.57 1.93
C THR A 237 15.68 -17.65 0.95
N ILE A 238 16.19 -16.43 0.80
CA ILE A 238 15.57 -15.35 0.03
C ILE A 238 16.46 -14.99 -1.16
N PHE A 239 15.95 -15.19 -2.37
CA PHE A 239 16.61 -14.80 -3.61
C PHE A 239 16.12 -13.42 -4.06
N ILE A 240 17.00 -12.42 -4.15
CA ILE A 240 16.61 -11.03 -4.43
C ILE A 240 17.38 -10.53 -5.65
N THR A 241 16.65 -10.18 -6.72
CA THR A 241 17.26 -9.57 -7.90
C THR A 241 17.51 -8.07 -7.67
N GLY A 242 18.68 -7.57 -8.05
CA GLY A 242 19.03 -6.16 -7.91
C GLY A 242 19.27 -5.70 -6.46
N ALA A 243 19.73 -6.59 -5.57
CA ALA A 243 19.91 -6.31 -4.13
C ALA A 243 21.26 -5.66 -3.74
N SER A 244 22.06 -5.18 -4.70
CA SER A 244 23.32 -4.51 -4.38
C SER A 244 23.14 -3.10 -3.79
N ARG A 245 21.95 -2.50 -3.91
CA ARG A 245 21.60 -1.17 -3.41
C ARG A 245 20.08 -0.95 -3.35
N GLY A 246 19.65 0.18 -2.80
CA GLY A 246 18.25 0.65 -2.82
C GLY A 246 17.27 -0.33 -2.15
N ILE A 247 16.06 -0.43 -2.71
CA ILE A 247 14.94 -1.24 -2.19
C ILE A 247 15.36 -2.71 -1.98
N GLY A 248 15.98 -3.34 -2.98
CA GLY A 248 16.42 -4.73 -2.88
C GLY A 248 17.41 -4.96 -1.72
N LYS A 249 18.35 -4.03 -1.50
CA LYS A 249 19.29 -4.12 -0.36
C LYS A 249 18.56 -3.90 0.97
N ALA A 250 17.65 -2.95 1.06
CA ALA A 250 16.89 -2.72 2.29
C ALA A 250 16.05 -3.94 2.69
N ILE A 251 15.37 -4.59 1.72
CA ILE A 251 14.66 -5.85 1.94
C ILE A 251 15.61 -6.94 2.43
N ALA A 252 16.79 -7.08 1.80
CA ALA A 252 17.82 -8.02 2.23
C ALA A 252 18.24 -7.81 3.68
N LEU A 253 18.56 -6.56 4.06
CA LEU A 253 19.01 -6.21 5.41
C LEU A 253 17.92 -6.42 6.46
N LYS A 254 16.66 -6.12 6.14
CA LYS A 254 15.53 -6.35 7.05
C LYS A 254 15.36 -7.83 7.36
N ALA A 255 15.43 -8.70 6.35
CA ALA A 255 15.35 -10.14 6.55
C ALA A 255 16.62 -10.72 7.21
N ALA A 256 17.79 -10.15 6.92
CA ALA A 256 19.06 -10.57 7.52
C ALA A 256 19.08 -10.39 9.05
N LYS A 257 18.44 -9.32 9.57
CA LYS A 257 18.27 -9.10 11.03
C LYS A 257 17.56 -10.24 11.76
N ASP A 258 16.78 -11.04 11.03
CA ASP A 258 16.10 -12.23 11.54
C ASP A 258 16.92 -13.52 11.39
N GLY A 259 18.12 -13.47 10.81
CA GLY A 259 18.95 -14.63 10.52
C GLY A 259 18.59 -15.37 9.23
N ALA A 260 18.03 -14.66 8.24
CA ALA A 260 17.74 -15.24 6.92
C ALA A 260 19.03 -15.50 6.10
N ASN A 261 18.94 -16.44 5.16
CA ASN A 261 19.95 -16.62 4.11
C ASN A 261 19.56 -15.75 2.90
N ILE A 262 20.44 -14.86 2.46
CA ILE A 262 20.18 -13.92 1.38
C ILE A 262 21.05 -14.27 0.17
N ILE A 263 20.43 -14.31 -1.01
CA ILE A 263 21.14 -14.34 -2.29
C ILE A 263 20.99 -12.98 -2.94
N ILE A 264 22.12 -12.29 -3.10
CA ILE A 264 22.20 -11.00 -3.78
C ILE A 264 22.51 -11.29 -5.25
N ALA A 265 21.50 -11.25 -6.11
CA ALA A 265 21.64 -11.47 -7.55
C ALA A 265 21.67 -10.12 -8.30
N ALA A 266 22.86 -9.58 -8.56
CA ALA A 266 23.01 -8.32 -9.29
C ALA A 266 24.33 -8.24 -10.07
N LYS A 267 24.43 -7.27 -10.99
CA LYS A 267 25.55 -7.16 -11.95
C LYS A 267 26.80 -6.50 -11.40
N THR A 268 26.68 -5.64 -10.39
CA THR A 268 27.77 -4.77 -9.95
C THR A 268 28.72 -5.54 -9.02
N ALA A 269 29.78 -6.12 -9.60
CA ALA A 269 30.89 -6.72 -8.86
C ALA A 269 31.97 -5.69 -8.50
N GLU A 270 32.30 -4.81 -9.46
CA GLU A 270 33.29 -3.74 -9.28
C GLU A 270 32.62 -2.40 -8.93
N PRO A 271 33.29 -1.53 -8.14
CA PRO A 271 32.80 -0.18 -7.87
C PRO A 271 32.50 0.60 -9.14
N HIS A 272 31.33 1.26 -9.18
CA HIS A 272 30.90 2.06 -10.32
C HIS A 272 30.97 3.55 -9.98
N PRO A 273 31.51 4.43 -10.86
CA PRO A 273 31.75 5.84 -10.53
C PRO A 273 30.47 6.64 -10.22
N LYS A 274 29.31 6.17 -10.68
CA LYS A 274 28.01 6.83 -10.46
C LYS A 274 27.05 6.08 -9.56
N LEU A 275 27.33 4.82 -9.20
CA LEU A 275 26.39 3.97 -8.46
C LEU A 275 27.08 3.39 -7.24
N PRO A 276 26.59 3.67 -6.02
CA PRO A 276 27.23 3.18 -4.81
C PRO A 276 27.04 1.67 -4.62
N GLY A 277 27.97 1.03 -3.93
CA GLY A 277 27.89 -0.36 -3.51
C GLY A 277 28.08 -1.39 -4.62
N THR A 278 28.47 -2.60 -4.22
CA THR A 278 28.61 -3.79 -5.06
C THR A 278 27.83 -4.94 -4.44
N ILE A 279 27.77 -6.10 -5.11
CA ILE A 279 27.24 -7.32 -4.49
C ILE A 279 28.04 -7.74 -3.25
N TYR A 280 29.34 -7.41 -3.20
CA TYR A 280 30.23 -7.77 -2.11
C TYR A 280 30.06 -6.87 -0.89
N THR A 281 30.01 -5.54 -1.08
CA THR A 281 29.74 -4.63 0.04
C THR A 281 28.34 -4.86 0.63
N ALA A 282 27.35 -5.14 -0.22
CA ALA A 282 26.01 -5.49 0.25
C ALA A 282 25.98 -6.84 1.00
N ALA A 283 26.85 -7.79 0.64
CA ALA A 283 26.99 -9.05 1.37
C ALA A 283 27.60 -8.85 2.76
N GLU A 284 28.62 -8.02 2.88
CA GLU A 284 29.21 -7.64 4.17
C GLU A 284 28.16 -7.00 5.09
N GLU A 285 27.33 -6.07 4.57
CA GLU A 285 26.25 -5.46 5.34
C GLU A 285 25.18 -6.49 5.78
N VAL A 286 24.85 -7.46 4.93
CA VAL A 286 23.92 -8.55 5.26
C VAL A 286 24.47 -9.45 6.38
N GLU A 287 25.75 -9.81 6.30
CA GLU A 287 26.40 -10.64 7.31
C GLU A 287 26.55 -9.90 8.64
N ALA A 288 26.91 -8.61 8.59
CA ALA A 288 26.96 -7.73 9.77
C ALA A 288 25.58 -7.56 10.43
N ALA A 289 24.49 -7.60 9.65
CA ALA A 289 23.13 -7.56 10.18
C ALA A 289 22.67 -8.87 10.85
N GLY A 290 23.44 -9.96 10.74
CA GLY A 290 23.14 -11.26 11.35
C GLY A 290 22.62 -12.32 10.38
N GLY A 291 22.53 -12.01 9.08
CA GLY A 291 22.15 -12.97 8.05
C GLY A 291 23.33 -13.78 7.52
N LYS A 292 23.06 -14.69 6.59
CA LYS A 292 24.10 -15.33 5.76
C LYS A 292 23.95 -14.85 4.33
N CYS A 293 25.05 -14.56 3.63
CA CYS A 293 24.96 -14.06 2.26
C CYS A 293 25.58 -15.01 1.23
N LEU A 294 25.03 -14.97 0.01
CA LEU A 294 25.66 -15.45 -1.21
C LEU A 294 25.56 -14.35 -2.27
N PRO A 295 26.64 -13.58 -2.52
CA PRO A 295 26.69 -12.64 -3.62
C PRO A 295 26.88 -13.39 -4.95
N CYS A 296 25.98 -13.16 -5.91
CA CYS A 296 26.02 -13.73 -7.25
C CYS A 296 26.07 -12.61 -8.29
N ILE A 297 27.05 -12.67 -9.19
CA ILE A 297 27.08 -11.82 -10.39
C ILE A 297 25.98 -12.31 -11.32
N VAL A 298 24.91 -11.52 -11.45
CA VAL A 298 23.74 -11.88 -12.27
C VAL A 298 23.24 -10.67 -13.06
N ASP A 299 23.28 -10.79 -14.38
CA ASP A 299 22.42 -10.07 -15.30
C ASP A 299 21.15 -10.87 -15.54
N VAL A 300 20.00 -10.37 -15.11
CA VAL A 300 18.70 -11.05 -15.27
C VAL A 300 18.25 -11.22 -16.74
N ARG A 301 19.02 -10.67 -17.68
CA ARG A 301 18.85 -10.91 -19.12
C ARG A 301 19.50 -12.22 -19.58
N ASP A 302 20.49 -12.72 -18.84
CA ASP A 302 21.23 -13.93 -19.15
C ASP A 302 20.68 -15.13 -18.36
N GLU A 303 20.08 -16.08 -19.07
CA GLU A 303 19.49 -17.28 -18.48
C GLU A 303 20.52 -18.15 -17.76
N SER A 304 21.73 -18.27 -18.30
CA SER A 304 22.79 -19.11 -17.72
C SER A 304 23.23 -18.57 -16.36
N GLN A 305 23.36 -17.25 -16.21
CA GLN A 305 23.71 -16.61 -14.94
C GLN A 305 22.63 -16.80 -13.89
N ILE A 306 21.35 -16.73 -14.28
CA ILE A 306 20.22 -16.99 -13.38
C ILE A 306 20.24 -18.43 -12.89
N VAL A 307 20.37 -19.40 -13.81
CA VAL A 307 20.42 -20.83 -13.49
C VAL A 307 21.58 -21.12 -12.54
N ASN A 308 22.80 -20.66 -12.87
CA ASN A 308 23.99 -20.86 -12.04
C ASN A 308 23.82 -20.27 -10.63
N ALA A 309 23.20 -19.09 -10.52
CA ALA A 309 22.95 -18.46 -9.22
C ALA A 309 21.91 -19.22 -8.38
N VAL A 310 20.84 -19.73 -9.00
CA VAL A 310 19.82 -20.55 -8.32
C VAL A 310 20.41 -21.89 -7.88
N GLU A 311 21.19 -22.56 -8.73
CA GLU A 311 21.89 -23.80 -8.38
C GLU A 311 22.87 -23.59 -7.23
N SER A 312 23.64 -22.49 -7.27
CA SER A 312 24.56 -22.11 -6.18
C SER A 312 23.82 -21.84 -4.86
N ALA A 313 22.66 -21.16 -4.93
CA ALA A 313 21.80 -20.91 -3.77
C ALA A 313 21.31 -22.23 -3.16
N VAL A 314 20.80 -23.14 -3.98
CA VAL A 314 20.27 -24.44 -3.55
C VAL A 314 21.39 -25.33 -3.00
N LYS A 315 22.56 -25.31 -3.62
CA LYS A 315 23.74 -26.04 -3.12
C LYS A 315 24.19 -25.51 -1.75
N LYS A 316 24.17 -24.19 -1.54
CA LYS A 316 24.65 -23.56 -0.30
C LYS A 316 23.63 -23.62 0.85
N PHE A 317 22.35 -23.43 0.56
CA PHE A 317 21.31 -23.23 1.57
C PHE A 317 20.18 -24.28 1.53
N GLY A 318 20.24 -25.24 0.60
CA GLY A 318 19.31 -26.36 0.50
C GLY A 318 17.99 -26.07 -0.24
N GLY A 319 17.70 -24.81 -0.57
CA GLY A 319 16.47 -24.44 -1.26
C GLY A 319 16.29 -22.93 -1.39
N ILE A 320 15.11 -22.52 -1.87
CA ILE A 320 14.67 -21.12 -1.96
C ILE A 320 13.25 -21.06 -1.40
N ASP A 321 13.02 -20.21 -0.39
CA ASP A 321 11.72 -19.99 0.24
C ASP A 321 11.01 -18.77 -0.34
N ILE A 322 11.76 -17.73 -0.71
CA ILE A 322 11.20 -16.45 -1.13
C ILE A 322 11.99 -15.95 -2.34
N LEU A 323 11.29 -15.52 -3.38
CA LEU A 323 11.85 -14.77 -4.50
C LEU A 323 11.33 -13.32 -4.45
N VAL A 324 12.25 -12.35 -4.58
CA VAL A 324 11.91 -10.95 -4.76
C VAL A 324 12.42 -10.47 -6.11
N ASN A 325 11.49 -10.20 -7.03
CA ASN A 325 11.77 -9.60 -8.33
C ASN A 325 11.80 -8.07 -8.17
N ASN A 326 12.98 -7.54 -7.87
CA ASN A 326 13.23 -6.11 -7.65
C ASN A 326 14.05 -5.46 -8.77
N ALA A 327 14.89 -6.21 -9.49
CA ALA A 327 15.67 -5.66 -10.60
C ALA A 327 14.77 -4.96 -11.62
N SER A 328 15.11 -3.73 -12.00
CA SER A 328 14.35 -2.94 -12.97
C SER A 328 15.25 -1.95 -13.70
N ALA A 329 14.81 -1.56 -14.89
CA ALA A 329 15.34 -0.44 -15.67
C ALA A 329 14.19 0.54 -16.00
N ILE A 330 14.54 1.82 -16.11
CA ILE A 330 13.62 2.92 -16.31
C ILE A 330 14.14 3.86 -17.40
N SER A 331 13.22 4.33 -18.24
CA SER A 331 13.42 5.41 -19.22
C SER A 331 12.08 6.10 -19.42
N LEU A 332 11.97 7.35 -18.97
CA LEU A 332 10.73 8.12 -19.04
C LEU A 332 10.70 8.97 -20.31
N THR A 333 10.70 8.29 -21.46
CA THR A 333 10.70 8.92 -22.79
C THR A 333 9.38 8.64 -23.51
N PRO A 334 8.82 9.62 -24.26
CA PRO A 334 7.67 9.38 -25.11
C PRO A 334 8.05 8.47 -26.29
N THR A 335 7.05 7.99 -27.03
CA THR A 335 7.22 6.98 -28.10
C THR A 335 8.31 7.35 -29.11
N LEU A 336 8.28 8.57 -29.68
CA LEU A 336 9.25 9.01 -30.69
C LEU A 336 10.68 9.18 -30.14
N SER A 337 10.84 9.38 -28.84
CA SER A 337 12.14 9.60 -28.20
C SER A 337 12.72 8.32 -27.57
N THR A 338 11.94 7.24 -27.52
CA THR A 338 12.40 5.98 -26.94
C THR A 338 13.21 5.20 -27.96
N GLU A 339 14.53 5.24 -27.82
CA GLU A 339 15.41 4.38 -28.61
C GLU A 339 15.11 2.90 -28.34
N MET A 340 15.12 2.06 -29.38
CA MET A 340 14.80 0.63 -29.24
C MET A 340 15.74 -0.10 -28.28
N LYS A 341 17.02 0.29 -28.19
CA LYS A 341 17.93 -0.27 -27.19
C LYS A 341 17.48 -0.01 -25.75
N ARG A 342 16.77 1.09 -25.47
CA ARG A 342 16.18 1.41 -24.17
C ARG A 342 14.89 0.65 -23.95
N TYR A 343 14.05 0.55 -24.98
CA TYR A 343 12.85 -0.29 -24.96
C TYR A 343 13.21 -1.74 -24.60
N ASP A 344 14.16 -2.32 -25.32
CA ASP A 344 14.62 -3.70 -25.13
C ASP A 344 15.25 -3.89 -23.76
N LEU A 345 16.03 -2.91 -23.27
CA LEU A 345 16.61 -2.94 -21.93
C LEU A 345 15.52 -3.03 -20.85
N MET A 346 14.50 -2.17 -20.92
CA MET A 346 13.38 -2.18 -19.96
C MET A 346 12.62 -3.50 -20.00
N HIS A 347 12.23 -3.98 -21.18
CA HIS A 347 11.45 -5.21 -21.31
C HIS A 347 12.26 -6.46 -20.94
N SER A 348 13.57 -6.47 -21.27
CA SER A 348 14.46 -7.59 -20.96
C SER A 348 14.75 -7.71 -19.46
N ILE A 349 14.89 -6.59 -18.75
CA ILE A 349 15.14 -6.59 -17.30
C ILE A 349 13.85 -6.74 -16.51
N ASN A 350 12.82 -5.95 -16.84
CA ASN A 350 11.60 -5.87 -16.05
C ASN A 350 10.74 -7.13 -16.30
N THR A 351 10.07 -7.22 -17.45
CA THR A 351 9.12 -8.29 -17.76
C THR A 351 9.81 -9.64 -17.95
N ARG A 352 10.74 -9.73 -18.93
CA ARG A 352 11.41 -11.00 -19.26
C ARG A 352 12.22 -11.52 -18.08
N GLY A 353 13.00 -10.65 -17.43
CA GLY A 353 13.78 -11.01 -16.24
C GLY A 353 12.91 -11.54 -15.11
N THR A 354 11.82 -10.84 -14.77
CA THR A 354 10.85 -11.29 -13.75
C THR A 354 10.27 -12.66 -14.07
N PHE A 355 9.84 -12.88 -15.32
CA PHE A 355 9.29 -14.16 -15.74
C PHE A 355 10.33 -15.28 -15.65
N LEU A 356 11.53 -15.04 -16.17
CA LEU A 356 12.60 -16.04 -16.23
C LEU A 356 13.13 -16.42 -14.85
N VAL A 357 13.41 -15.44 -13.98
CA VAL A 357 13.88 -15.72 -12.62
C VAL A 357 12.81 -16.48 -11.83
N SER A 358 11.53 -16.08 -11.97
CA SER A 358 10.41 -16.82 -11.38
C SER A 358 10.34 -18.26 -11.88
N LYS A 359 10.42 -18.48 -13.21
CA LYS A 359 10.44 -19.82 -13.83
C LYS A 359 11.53 -20.71 -13.23
N VAL A 360 12.75 -20.19 -13.07
CA VAL A 360 13.90 -20.96 -12.56
C VAL A 360 13.79 -21.20 -11.05
N CYS A 361 13.27 -20.25 -10.27
CA CYS A 361 13.10 -20.44 -8.82
C CYS A 361 11.89 -21.31 -8.46
N LEU A 362 10.85 -21.36 -9.30
CA LEU A 362 9.55 -21.99 -8.99
C LEU A 362 9.65 -23.48 -8.56
N PRO A 363 10.48 -24.35 -9.17
CA PRO A 363 10.65 -25.73 -8.71
C PRO A 363 11.19 -25.84 -7.28
N HIS A 364 11.96 -24.85 -6.81
CA HIS A 364 12.51 -24.82 -5.46
C HIS A 364 11.50 -24.22 -4.48
N LEU A 365 10.81 -23.16 -4.88
CA LEU A 365 9.73 -22.53 -4.10
C LEU A 365 8.61 -23.52 -3.79
N LYS A 366 8.21 -24.36 -4.75
CA LYS A 366 7.17 -25.40 -4.56
C LYS A 366 7.50 -26.42 -3.46
N LYS A 367 8.77 -26.53 -3.03
CA LYS A 367 9.19 -27.41 -1.93
C LYS A 367 9.11 -26.73 -0.57
N GLY A 368 8.97 -25.40 -0.53
CA GLY A 368 8.90 -24.61 0.69
C GLY A 368 7.54 -24.68 1.39
N LYS A 369 7.52 -24.40 2.70
CA LYS A 369 6.29 -24.46 3.52
C LYS A 369 5.39 -23.22 3.42
N ASN A 370 5.97 -22.07 3.06
CA ASN A 370 5.26 -20.80 2.90
C ASN A 370 5.95 -19.99 1.79
N PRO A 371 5.89 -20.45 0.53
CA PRO A 371 6.69 -19.87 -0.53
C PRO A 371 6.11 -18.54 -1.02
N HIS A 372 6.96 -17.54 -1.22
CA HIS A 372 6.54 -16.23 -1.73
C HIS A 372 7.28 -15.86 -3.02
N ILE A 373 6.55 -15.30 -3.98
CA ILE A 373 7.13 -14.49 -5.07
C ILE A 373 6.60 -13.08 -4.90
N LEU A 374 7.50 -12.13 -4.65
CA LEU A 374 7.17 -10.71 -4.51
C LEU A 374 7.74 -9.92 -5.67
N ASN A 375 6.88 -9.41 -6.54
CA ASN A 375 7.28 -8.50 -7.61
C ASN A 375 7.17 -7.06 -7.13
N ILE A 376 8.25 -6.27 -7.27
CA ILE A 376 8.23 -4.83 -7.01
C ILE A 376 7.70 -4.14 -8.26
N SER A 377 6.37 -4.08 -8.38
CA SER A 377 5.66 -3.60 -9.57
C SER A 377 4.27 -3.05 -9.19
N PRO A 378 3.74 -2.09 -9.98
CA PRO A 378 2.51 -1.37 -9.65
C PRO A 378 1.24 -2.21 -9.82
N PRO A 379 0.12 -1.82 -9.21
CA PRO A 379 -1.19 -2.31 -9.64
C PRO A 379 -1.43 -2.05 -11.14
N LEU A 380 -2.26 -2.88 -11.79
CA LEU A 380 -2.62 -2.70 -13.19
C LEU A 380 -3.70 -1.61 -13.34
N ASN A 381 -3.29 -0.35 -13.29
CA ASN A 381 -4.16 0.79 -13.51
C ASN A 381 -4.27 1.14 -15.01
N MET A 382 -5.45 0.93 -15.60
CA MET A 382 -5.67 1.14 -17.04
C MET A 382 -6.05 2.57 -17.42
N ASN A 383 -5.92 3.54 -16.50
CA ASN A 383 -6.13 4.96 -16.80
C ASN A 383 -5.12 5.46 -17.87
N PRO A 384 -5.58 6.02 -19.01
CA PRO A 384 -4.72 6.44 -20.11
C PRO A 384 -3.62 7.44 -19.73
N ILE A 385 -3.78 8.20 -18.64
CA ILE A 385 -2.77 9.15 -18.18
C ILE A 385 -1.41 8.48 -17.91
N TRP A 386 -1.42 7.23 -17.42
CA TRP A 386 -0.21 6.47 -17.11
C TRP A 386 0.48 5.87 -18.34
N PHE A 387 -0.16 5.90 -19.51
CA PHE A 387 0.41 5.44 -20.76
C PHE A 387 0.94 6.60 -21.60
N LYS A 388 0.33 7.79 -21.44
CA LYS A 388 0.54 8.96 -22.30
C LYS A 388 2.01 9.35 -22.50
N ASN A 389 2.79 9.43 -21.41
CA ASN A 389 4.12 10.06 -21.44
C ASN A 389 5.30 9.07 -21.55
N HIS A 390 5.09 7.81 -21.17
CA HIS A 390 6.17 6.82 -21.04
C HIS A 390 5.66 5.38 -21.26
N VAL A 391 4.88 5.17 -22.31
CA VAL A 391 4.19 3.89 -22.60
C VAL A 391 5.13 2.68 -22.56
N ALA A 392 6.36 2.80 -23.06
CA ALA A 392 7.34 1.71 -23.05
C ALA A 392 7.72 1.27 -21.62
N TYR A 393 7.89 2.22 -20.70
CA TYR A 393 8.15 1.91 -19.30
C TYR A 393 6.91 1.34 -18.60
N THR A 394 5.73 1.90 -18.88
CA THR A 394 4.44 1.41 -18.37
C THR A 394 4.22 -0.05 -18.76
N MET A 395 4.41 -0.40 -20.04
CA MET A 395 4.33 -1.78 -20.53
C MET A 395 5.32 -2.69 -19.81
N ALA A 396 6.58 -2.25 -19.64
CA ALA A 396 7.60 -3.05 -18.98
C ALA A 396 7.31 -3.30 -17.49
N LYS A 397 6.78 -2.31 -16.75
CA LYS A 397 6.38 -2.50 -15.34
C LYS A 397 5.09 -3.28 -15.20
N TYR A 398 4.10 -3.04 -16.06
CA TYR A 398 2.83 -3.77 -16.04
C TYR A 398 3.02 -5.23 -16.44
N GLY A 399 3.98 -5.54 -17.32
CA GLY A 399 4.36 -6.92 -17.60
C GLY A 399 4.81 -7.69 -16.36
N MET A 400 5.54 -7.06 -15.43
CA MET A 400 5.88 -7.68 -14.14
C MET A 400 4.63 -7.95 -13.28
N SER A 401 3.64 -7.06 -13.34
CA SER A 401 2.38 -7.20 -12.61
C SER A 401 1.44 -8.21 -13.23
N MET A 402 1.43 -8.35 -14.56
CA MET A 402 0.74 -9.42 -15.25
C MET A 402 1.32 -10.80 -14.87
N CYS A 403 2.63 -10.88 -14.64
CA CYS A 403 3.25 -12.09 -14.10
C CYS A 403 2.67 -12.46 -12.72
N VAL A 404 2.25 -11.50 -11.88
CA VAL A 404 1.61 -11.77 -10.58
C VAL A 404 0.22 -12.40 -10.75
N LEU A 405 -0.52 -12.04 -11.79
CA LEU A 405 -1.84 -12.62 -12.05
C LEU A 405 -1.76 -14.00 -12.71
N GLY A 406 -0.72 -14.23 -13.51
CA GLY A 406 -0.55 -15.48 -14.27
C GLY A 406 0.14 -16.61 -13.51
N MET A 407 0.87 -16.31 -12.42
CA MET A 407 1.56 -17.27 -11.55
C MET A 407 0.77 -17.52 -10.27
#